data_AF-A0A2U0S3Q7-F1
#
_entry.id   AF-A0A2U0S3Q7-F1
#
_cell.length_a   1.000
_cell.length_b   1.000
_cell.length_c   1.000
_cell.angle_alpha   90.00
_cell.angle_beta   90.00
_cell.angle_gamma   90.00
#
_symmetry.space_group_name_H-M   'P 1'
#
loop_
_entity.id
_entity.type
_entity.pdbx_description
1 polymer ?
#
loop_
_entity_poly.entity_id
_entity_poly.type
_entity_poly.pdbx_seq_one_letter_code
_entity_poly.pdbx_strand_id
1 'polypeptide(L)' 'MKCIICDKESTETYCVLHQEVYLNIVQKFEAWKRAAGVSWKQYLKELVENSYTGTWAKEVAEHLLNNKDG' A
#
# COMPACT_ATOMS: atom_id res chain seq x y z
N MET A 1 -5.32 3.10 19.68
CA MET A 1 -6.01 3.63 18.48
C MET A 1 -6.44 2.46 17.60
N LYS A 2 -7.14 2.71 16.50
CA LYS A 2 -7.58 1.65 15.59
C LYS A 2 -6.90 1.81 14.24
N CYS A 3 -6.60 0.69 13.59
CA CYS A 3 -6.13 0.68 12.22
C CYS A 3 -7.19 1.30 11.31
N ILE A 4 -6.77 2.27 10.50
CA ILE A 4 -7.68 3.00 9.61
C ILE A 4 -8.26 2.17 8.46
N ILE A 5 -7.72 0.96 8.22
CA ILE A 5 -8.18 0.04 7.16
C ILE A 5 -9.12 -1.04 7.71
N CYS A 6 -8.84 -1.61 8.88
CA CYS A 6 -9.56 -2.80 9.37
C CYS A 6 -10.04 -2.74 10.83
N ASP A 7 -9.96 -1.57 11.47
CA ASP A 7 -10.40 -1.30 12.85
C ASP A 7 -9.73 -2.13 13.97
N LYS A 8 -8.77 -3.01 13.64
CA LYS A 8 -7.94 -3.74 14.62
C LYS A 8 -7.17 -2.77 15.51
N GLU A 9 -6.81 -3.23 16.71
CA GLU A 9 -5.97 -2.45 17.60
C GLU A 9 -4.64 -2.08 16.94
N SER A 10 -4.27 -0.83 17.15
CA SER A 10 -3.06 -0.25 16.62
C SER A 10 -2.50 0.75 17.63
N THR A 11 -1.18 0.88 17.64
CA THR A 11 -0.46 1.96 18.33
C THR A 11 -0.18 3.14 17.40
N GLU A 12 -0.35 2.96 16.09
CA GLU A 12 -0.06 3.92 15.02
C GLU A 12 -1.21 3.97 13.98
N THR A 13 -0.98 4.57 12.82
CA THR A 13 -1.90 4.66 11.67
C THR A 13 -2.45 3.29 11.21
N TYR A 14 -1.59 2.27 11.13
CA TYR A 14 -1.95 0.93 10.68
C TYR A 14 -1.70 -0.11 11.79
N CYS A 15 -2.52 -1.17 11.83
CA CYS A 15 -2.16 -2.34 12.65
C CYS A 15 -0.86 -2.95 12.14
N VAL A 16 -0.20 -3.78 12.96
CA VAL A 16 1.11 -4.40 12.67
C VAL A 16 1.16 -4.99 11.25
N LEU A 17 0.12 -5.73 10.86
CA LEU A 17 0.09 -6.40 9.56
C LEU A 17 -0.08 -5.42 8.38
N HIS A 18 -0.95 -4.41 8.50
CA HIS A 18 -1.07 -3.36 7.47
C HIS A 18 0.17 -2.45 7.41
N GLN A 19 0.87 -2.26 8.54
CA GLN A 19 2.13 -1.53 8.61
C GLN A 19 3.25 -2.27 7.87
N GLU A 20 3.38 -3.58 8.06
CA GLU A 20 4.36 -4.41 7.31
C GLU A 20 4.10 -4.35 5.80
N VAL A 21 2.83 -4.40 5.41
CA VAL A 21 2.43 -4.32 4.00
C VAL A 21 2.73 -2.94 3.41
N TYR A 22 2.45 -1.86 4.13
CA TYR A 22 2.83 -0.51 3.73
C TYR A 22 4.35 -0.40 3.48
N LEU A 23 5.16 -0.87 4.42
CA LEU A 23 6.62 -0.85 4.28
C LEU A 23 7.09 -1.65 3.07
N ASN A 24 6.48 -2.81 2.82
CA ASN A 24 6.78 -3.63 1.65
C ASN A 24 6.40 -2.94 0.33
N ILE A 25 5.26 -2.24 0.27
CA ILE A 25 4.82 -1.49 -0.91
C ILE A 25 5.82 -0.38 -1.23
N VAL A 26 6.21 0.42 -0.21
CA VAL A 26 7.19 1.52 -0.36
C VAL A 26 8.55 0.98 -0.80
N GLN A 27 9.05 -0.09 -0.19
CA GLN A 27 10.34 -0.68 -0.55
C GLN A 27 10.37 -1.23 -1.98
N LYS A 28 9.29 -1.89 -2.43
CA LYS A 28 9.21 -2.47 -3.78
C LYS A 28 9.04 -1.43 -4.88
N PHE A 29 8.52 -0.24 -4.57
CA PHE A 29 8.35 0.82 -5.56
C PHE A 29 9.66 1.22 -6.23
N GLU A 30 10.76 1.28 -5.51
CA GLU A 30 12.06 1.64 -6.10
C GLU A 30 12.54 0.62 -7.15
N ALA A 31 12.15 -0.66 -7.04
CA ALA A 31 12.43 -1.65 -8.07
C ALA A 31 11.57 -1.39 -9.32
N TRP A 32 10.27 -1.12 -9.13
CA TRP A 32 9.34 -0.82 -10.22
C TRP A 32 9.68 0.48 -10.96
N LYS A 33 10.03 1.52 -10.20
CA LYS A 33 10.46 2.81 -10.73
C LYS A 33 11.73 2.67 -11.59
N ARG A 34 12.72 1.89 -11.14
CA ARG A 34 13.94 1.63 -11.91
C ARG A 34 13.71 0.76 -13.14
N ALA A 35 12.86 -0.26 -13.03
CA ALA A 35 12.62 -1.21 -14.12
C ALA A 35 11.68 -0.67 -15.21
N ALA A 36 10.65 0.09 -14.82
CA ALA A 36 9.55 0.48 -15.71
C ALA A 36 9.27 1.99 -15.74
N GLY A 37 9.98 2.81 -14.95
CA GLY A 37 9.79 4.26 -14.94
C GLY A 37 8.41 4.73 -14.45
N VAL A 38 7.68 3.86 -13.75
CA VAL A 38 6.32 4.16 -13.30
C VAL A 38 6.30 5.20 -12.18
N SER A 39 5.29 6.07 -12.20
CA SER A 39 5.00 6.96 -11.07
C SER A 39 4.43 6.18 -9.87
N TRP A 40 4.49 6.78 -8.69
CA TRP A 40 3.89 6.22 -7.47
C TRP A 40 2.41 5.86 -7.66
N LYS A 41 1.63 6.78 -8.26
CA LYS A 41 0.21 6.56 -8.55
C LYS A 41 -0.04 5.41 -9.52
N GLN A 42 0.78 5.27 -10.57
CA GLN A 42 0.65 4.16 -11.53
C GLN A 42 0.99 2.83 -10.87
N TYR A 43 2.04 2.79 -10.06
CA TYR A 43 2.41 1.61 -9.29
C TYR A 43 1.29 1.15 -8.36
N LEU A 44 0.72 2.06 -7.57
CA LEU A 44 -0.38 1.71 -6.67
C LEU A 44 -1.63 1.24 -7.43
N LYS A 45 -1.98 1.86 -8.56
CA LYS A 45 -3.09 1.39 -9.41
C LYS A 45 -2.86 -0.04 -9.91
N GLU A 46 -1.65 -0.34 -10.37
CA GLU A 46 -1.30 -1.70 -10.80
C GLU A 46 -1.44 -2.69 -9.65
N LEU A 47 -1.04 -2.34 -8.42
CA LEU A 47 -1.24 -3.22 -7.26
C LEU A 47 -2.72 -3.53 -7.01
N VAL A 48 -3.60 -2.54 -7.12
CA VAL A 48 -5.05 -2.71 -6.90
C VAL A 48 -5.69 -3.55 -8.02
N GLU A 49 -5.37 -3.24 -9.28
CA GLU A 49 -5.97 -3.86 -10.46
C GLU A 49 -5.45 -5.29 -10.71
N ASN A 50 -4.22 -5.60 -10.28
CA ASN A 50 -3.60 -6.90 -10.49
C ASN A 50 -4.26 -8.00 -9.64
N SER A 51 -4.83 -9.02 -10.29
CA SER A 51 -5.54 -10.13 -9.63
C SER A 51 -4.64 -11.02 -8.77
N TYR A 52 -3.32 -10.99 -8.98
CA TYR A 52 -2.33 -11.74 -8.19
C TYR A 52 -1.85 -10.99 -6.95
N THR A 53 -2.17 -9.70 -6.79
CA THR A 53 -1.85 -8.95 -5.58
C THR A 53 -2.70 -9.45 -4.42
N GLY A 54 -2.07 -9.81 -3.30
CA GLY A 54 -2.78 -10.24 -2.10
C GLY A 54 -3.68 -9.14 -1.53
N THR A 55 -4.82 -9.52 -0.95
CA THR A 55 -5.86 -8.61 -0.45
C THR A 55 -5.32 -7.50 0.44
N TRP A 56 -4.42 -7.83 1.37
CA TRP A 56 -3.81 -6.86 2.28
C TRP A 56 -3.04 -5.76 1.54
N ALA A 57 -2.30 -6.11 0.48
CA ALA A 57 -1.57 -5.15 -0.33
C ALA A 57 -2.53 -4.27 -1.16
N LYS A 58 -3.65 -4.82 -1.63
CA LYS A 58 -4.70 -4.05 -2.30
C LYS A 58 -5.31 -3.02 -1.35
N GLU A 59 -5.70 -3.43 -0.15
CA GLU A 59 -6.29 -2.54 0.86
C GLU A 59 -5.37 -1.35 1.19
N VAL A 60 -4.07 -1.61 1.40
CA VAL A 60 -3.10 -0.54 1.65
C VAL A 60 -2.90 0.34 0.41
N ALA A 61 -2.82 -0.24 -0.79
CA ALA A 61 -2.64 0.52 -2.02
C ALA A 61 -3.87 1.40 -2.34
N GLU A 62 -5.09 0.90 -2.13
CA GLU A 62 -6.33 1.65 -2.25
C GLU A 62 -6.35 2.82 -1.25
N HIS A 63 -5.98 2.56 0.00
CA HIS A 63 -5.89 3.59 1.02
C HIS A 63 -4.89 4.70 0.63
N LEU A 64 -3.71 4.34 0.11
CA LEU A 64 -2.69 5.28 -0.36
C LEU A 64 -3.10 6.04 -1.63
N LEU A 65 -3.93 5.45 -2.50
CA LEU A 65 -4.48 6.15 -3.67
C LEU A 65 -5.54 7.18 -3.29
N ASN A 66 -6.30 6.90 -2.24
CA ASN A 66 -7.39 7.74 -1.76
C ASN A 66 -6.90 8.87 -0.84
N ASN A 67 -5.82 8.64 -0.09
CA ASN A 67 -5.15 9.70 0.67
C ASN A 67 -4.16 10.43 -0.23
N LYS A 68 -4.38 11.73 -0.43
CA LYS A 68 -3.60 12.62 -1.30
C LYS A 68 -2.17 12.92 -0.82
N ASP A 69 -1.58 12.07 0.02
CA ASP A 69 -0.20 12.23 0.48
C ASP A 69 0.73 11.51 -0.52
N GLY A 70 0.95 12.18 -1.65
CA GLY A 70 2.03 11.93 -2.58
C GLY A 70 2.80 13.21 -2.84
#